data_AF-A0A379E616-F1
#
_entry.id   AF-A0A379E616-F1
#
_cell.length_a   1.000
_cell.length_b   1.000
_cell.length_c   1.000
_cell.angle_alpha   90.00
_cell.angle_beta   90.00
_cell.angle_gamma   90.00
#
_symmetry.space_group_name_H-M   'P 1'
#
loop_
_entity.id
_entity.type
_entity.pdbx_description
1 polymer ?
#
loop_
_entity_poly.entity_id
_entity_poly.type
_entity_poly.pdbx_seq_one_letter_code
_entity_poly.pdbx_strand_id
1 'polypeptide(L)'
;MVVVNKYKKGNPENIYFPACEPATPANWLYLYLCEPERVMDKLFYSIGEVSRMLGVERSTLRYWEQEFSIIKPHTSKKGTRQYTPSDIKKLRTVQHLLRERGLSIDGAKRSLKHNPDAEVRRVDVLERLEKVRKELMAIRTTLEMIENEANGHGEQG
;
A
#
# COMPACT_ATOMS: atom_id res chain seq x y z
N MET A 1 -27.92 17.46 -16.74
CA MET A 1 -26.47 17.68 -16.93
C MET A 1 -25.75 16.46 -16.37
N VAL A 2 -25.46 15.48 -17.22
CA VAL A 2 -24.86 14.20 -16.81
C VAL A 2 -23.36 14.40 -16.74
N VAL A 3 -22.78 14.40 -15.53
CA VAL A 3 -21.32 14.43 -15.38
C VAL A 3 -20.81 13.05 -15.79
N VAL A 4 -20.23 13.01 -16.99
CA VAL A 4 -19.70 11.83 -17.63
C VAL A 4 -18.57 11.26 -16.77
N ASN A 5 -18.77 10.02 -16.33
CA ASN A 5 -17.85 9.25 -15.53
C ASN A 5 -16.51 9.06 -16.29
N LYS A 6 -15.46 9.80 -15.93
CA LYS A 6 -14.13 9.70 -16.55
C LYS A 6 -13.25 8.59 -15.95
N TYR A 7 -13.84 7.54 -15.36
CA TYR A 7 -13.15 6.27 -15.25
C TYR A 7 -13.12 5.61 -16.63
N LYS A 8 -12.25 6.13 -17.51
CA LYS A 8 -11.79 5.34 -18.65
C LYS A 8 -11.28 4.04 -18.06
N LYS A 9 -11.84 2.90 -18.51
CA LYS A 9 -11.26 1.58 -18.32
C LYS A 9 -9.78 1.70 -18.65
N GLY A 10 -8.95 1.81 -17.61
CA GLY A 10 -7.51 1.72 -17.77
C GLY A 10 -7.26 0.33 -18.30
N ASN A 11 -6.70 0.27 -19.50
CA ASN A 11 -6.16 -0.94 -20.07
C ASN A 11 -5.32 -1.65 -18.98
N PRO A 12 -5.61 -2.91 -18.60
CA PRO A 12 -4.84 -3.63 -17.59
C PRO A 12 -3.36 -3.85 -18.00
N GLU A 13 -3.01 -3.54 -19.25
CA GLU A 13 -1.69 -3.82 -19.82
C GLU A 13 -0.69 -2.67 -19.80
N ASN A 14 -0.98 -1.54 -19.15
CA ASN A 14 0.02 -0.45 -19.04
C ASN A 14 0.39 -0.14 -17.59
N ILE A 15 0.92 -1.17 -16.93
CA ILE A 15 1.75 -1.02 -15.74
C ILE A 15 3.20 -1.05 -16.22
N TYR A 16 3.66 0.03 -16.86
CA TYR A 16 5.08 0.16 -17.17
C TYR A 16 5.81 0.55 -15.88
N PHE A 17 6.21 -0.49 -15.15
CA PHE A 17 7.25 -0.46 -14.14
C PHE A 17 8.56 0.02 -14.81
N PRO A 18 9.25 1.06 -14.32
CA PRO A 18 10.67 1.16 -14.60
C PRO A 18 11.37 -0.02 -13.91
N ALA A 19 12.09 -0.78 -14.72
CA ALA A 19 12.84 -1.97 -14.38
C ALA A 19 13.62 -1.79 -13.07
N CYS A 20 13.34 -2.68 -12.11
CA CYS A 20 14.40 -3.16 -11.25
C CYS A 20 15.21 -4.08 -12.16
N GLU A 21 16.34 -3.62 -12.67
CA GLU A 21 17.26 -4.49 -13.40
C GLU A 21 17.66 -5.66 -12.49
N PRO A 22 17.65 -6.90 -12.99
CA PRO A 22 17.99 -8.07 -12.19
C PRO A 22 19.48 -8.04 -11.86
N ALA A 23 19.81 -7.60 -10.64
CA ALA A 23 21.10 -7.91 -10.06
C ALA A 23 21.14 -9.42 -9.77
N THR A 24 21.87 -10.16 -10.59
CA THR A 24 22.27 -11.54 -10.27
C THR A 24 23.76 -11.71 -10.52
N PRO A 25 24.46 -12.63 -9.83
CA PRO A 25 24.16 -13.24 -8.53
C PRO A 25 25.41 -13.40 -7.63
N ALA A 26 25.20 -13.71 -6.33
CA ALA A 26 26.03 -14.65 -5.52
C ALA A 26 25.92 -14.44 -3.99
N ASN A 27 24.77 -13.99 -3.45
CA ASN A 27 24.54 -14.18 -2.02
C ASN A 27 23.05 -14.36 -1.71
N TRP A 28 22.67 -15.58 -1.37
CA TRP A 28 21.29 -15.96 -1.08
C TRP A 28 20.72 -15.34 0.21
N LEU A 29 21.55 -14.66 1.03
CA LEU A 29 21.09 -13.92 2.21
C LEU A 29 20.35 -12.61 1.88
N TYR A 30 20.41 -12.11 0.63
CA TYR A 30 19.89 -10.78 0.30
C TYR A 30 18.37 -10.73 0.02
N LEU A 31 17.72 -11.88 -0.17
CA LEU A 31 16.26 -11.96 -0.34
C LEU A 31 15.49 -12.03 0.98
N TYR A 32 16.18 -12.24 2.12
CA TYR A 32 15.55 -12.32 3.44
C TYR A 32 15.63 -11.02 4.26
N LEU A 33 16.22 -9.95 3.72
CA LEU A 33 16.37 -8.64 4.40
C LEU A 33 15.71 -7.47 3.65
N CYS A 34 15.10 -7.71 2.49
CA CYS A 34 14.35 -6.66 1.79
C CYS A 34 12.89 -6.65 2.28
N GLU A 35 12.69 -6.45 3.59
CA GLU A 35 11.43 -5.90 4.08
C GLU A 35 11.42 -4.43 3.69
N PRO A 36 10.45 -3.92 2.90
CA PRO A 36 10.15 -2.51 2.97
C PRO A 36 9.40 -2.30 4.28
N GLU A 37 10.12 -2.38 5.41
CA GLU A 37 9.70 -1.72 6.63
C GLU A 37 9.78 -0.23 6.33
N ARG A 38 8.76 0.30 5.66
CA ARG A 38 8.55 1.74 5.60
C ARG A 38 7.96 2.15 6.93
N VAL A 39 8.76 2.01 7.98
CA VAL A 39 8.49 2.64 9.26
C VAL A 39 8.38 4.13 8.95
N MET A 40 7.24 4.69 9.32
CA MET A 40 6.93 6.07 9.03
C MET A 40 7.67 6.96 10.02
N ASP A 41 9.00 6.98 9.93
CA ASP A 41 9.89 7.66 10.88
C ASP A 41 9.92 9.17 10.71
N LYS A 42 9.50 9.67 9.54
CA LYS A 42 9.49 11.10 9.25
C LYS A 42 8.18 11.72 9.73
N LEU A 43 8.28 12.88 10.36
CA LEU A 43 7.12 13.68 10.77
C LEU A 43 6.32 14.22 9.56
N PHE A 44 7.03 14.51 8.46
CA PHE A 44 6.44 15.07 7.25
C PHE A 44 6.99 14.38 6.00
N TYR A 45 6.09 14.15 5.04
CA TYR A 45 6.38 13.56 3.74
C TYR A 45 6.02 14.53 2.62
N SER A 46 6.79 14.52 1.54
CA SER A 46 6.47 15.23 0.30
C SER A 46 5.48 14.46 -0.57
N ILE A 47 4.74 15.14 -1.45
CA ILE A 47 3.82 14.49 -2.39
C ILE A 47 4.51 13.43 -3.27
N GLY A 48 5.79 13.62 -3.61
CA GLY A 48 6.57 12.67 -4.39
C GLY A 48 6.89 11.40 -3.60
N GLU A 49 7.17 11.51 -2.30
CA GLU A 49 7.34 10.35 -1.42
C GLU A 49 6.02 9.62 -1.25
N VAL A 50 4.93 10.33 -0.93
CA VAL A 50 3.60 9.72 -0.76
C VAL A 50 3.13 9.00 -2.03
N SER A 51 3.38 9.59 -3.20
CA SER A 51 3.10 8.98 -4.50
C SER A 51 3.82 7.65 -4.69
N ARG A 52 5.12 7.59 -4.38
CA ARG A 52 5.91 6.34 -4.41
C ARG A 52 5.45 5.34 -3.36
N MET A 53 5.00 5.84 -2.20
CA MET A 53 4.56 4.98 -1.11
C MET A 53 3.25 4.25 -1.42
N LEU A 54 2.28 4.95 -2.00
CA LEU A 54 0.97 4.42 -2.35
C LEU A 54 0.92 3.80 -3.75
N GLY A 55 1.93 4.04 -4.58
CA GLY A 55 1.95 3.63 -5.99
C GLY A 55 0.90 4.38 -6.83
N VAL A 56 0.63 5.64 -6.49
CA VAL A 56 -0.40 6.47 -7.12
C VAL A 56 0.24 7.72 -7.71
N GLU A 57 -0.23 8.20 -8.87
CA GLU A 57 0.30 9.40 -9.50
C GLU A 57 0.07 10.66 -8.64
N ARG A 58 1.00 11.62 -8.69
CA ARG A 58 0.88 12.89 -7.95
C ARG A 58 -0.37 13.67 -8.34
N SER A 59 -0.80 13.60 -9.60
CA SER A 59 -2.04 14.23 -10.08
C SER A 59 -3.27 13.66 -9.37
N THR A 60 -3.30 12.34 -9.16
CA THR A 60 -4.40 11.64 -8.48
C THR A 60 -4.44 11.98 -7.00
N LEU A 61 -3.28 12.10 -6.33
CA LEU A 61 -3.23 12.56 -4.94
C LEU A 61 -3.79 13.99 -4.79
N ARG A 62 -3.43 14.91 -5.70
CA ARG A 62 -4.00 16.27 -5.74
C ARG A 62 -5.50 16.25 -5.97
N TYR A 63 -5.98 15.36 -6.82
CA TYR A 63 -7.41 15.18 -7.05
C TYR A 63 -8.11 14.68 -5.78
N TRP A 64 -7.55 13.67 -5.11
CA TRP A 64 -8.10 13.16 -3.84
C TRP A 64 -8.11 14.23 -2.74
N GLU A 65 -7.11 15.11 -2.66
CA GLU A 65 -7.14 16.26 -1.74
C GLU A 65 -8.34 17.19 -1.97
N GLN A 66 -8.73 17.39 -3.23
CA GLN A 66 -9.88 18.24 -3.56
C GLN A 66 -11.21 17.56 -3.24
N GLU A 67 -11.29 16.25 -3.48
CA GLU A 67 -12.51 15.49 -3.30
C GLU A 67 -12.77 15.13 -1.83
N PHE A 68 -11.74 14.75 -1.08
CA PHE A 68 -11.85 14.23 0.29
C PHE A 68 -11.42 15.27 1.32
N SER A 69 -12.40 15.87 2.00
CA SER A 69 -12.19 16.89 3.04
C SER A 69 -11.42 16.41 4.29
N ILE A 70 -11.27 15.09 4.45
CA ILE A 70 -10.53 14.45 5.56
C ILE A 70 -9.00 14.60 5.42
N ILE A 71 -8.51 14.79 4.19
CA ILE A 71 -7.10 14.94 3.87
C ILE A 71 -6.82 16.44 3.72
N LYS A 72 -6.08 17.00 4.67
CA LYS A 72 -5.69 18.42 4.67
C LYS A 72 -4.18 18.52 4.83
N PRO A 73 -3.41 18.45 3.73
CA PRO A 73 -1.96 18.53 3.82
C PRO A 73 -1.53 19.88 4.39
N HIS A 74 -0.50 19.88 5.22
CA HIS A 74 0.09 21.10 5.73
C HIS A 74 0.90 21.77 4.63
N THR A 75 0.70 23.08 4.43
CA THR A 75 1.52 23.85 3.50
C THR A 75 2.66 24.49 4.27
N SER A 76 3.89 24.09 3.95
CA SER A 76 5.09 24.70 4.54
C SER A 76 5.19 26.18 4.14
N LYS A 77 5.97 26.98 4.89
CA LYS A 77 6.25 28.41 4.59
C LYS A 77 6.74 28.65 3.15
N LYS A 78 7.33 27.63 2.51
CA LYS A 78 7.81 27.66 1.12
C LYS A 78 6.77 27.25 0.07
N GLY A 79 5.52 26.98 0.45
CA GLY A 79 4.45 26.56 -0.47
C GLY A 79 4.42 25.07 -0.82
N THR A 80 5.29 24.26 -0.22
CA THR A 80 5.33 22.80 -0.45
C THR A 80 4.31 22.07 0.42
N ARG A 81 3.54 21.17 -0.19
CA ARG A 81 2.61 20.27 0.52
C ARG A 81 3.39 19.24 1.34
N GLN A 82 3.05 19.12 2.61
CA GLN A 82 3.60 18.17 3.56
C GLN A 82 2.47 17.30 4.12
N TYR A 83 2.64 15.99 4.09
CA TYR A 83 1.70 15.01 4.62
C TYR A 83 2.25 14.45 5.92
N THR A 84 1.38 14.34 6.91
CA THR A 84 1.70 13.63 8.15
C THR A 84 1.47 12.12 7.98
N PRO A 85 2.00 11.29 8.89
CA PRO A 85 1.65 9.88 8.91
C PRO A 85 0.14 9.60 8.99
N SER A 86 -0.60 10.46 9.69
CA SER A 86 -2.05 10.37 9.78
C SER A 86 -2.73 10.61 8.42
N ASP A 87 -2.24 11.57 7.64
CA ASP A 87 -2.78 11.85 6.30
C ASP A 87 -2.54 10.69 5.34
N ILE A 88 -1.39 10.03 5.46
CA ILE A 88 -1.05 8.86 4.64
C ILE A 88 -1.95 7.67 4.97
N LYS A 89 -2.31 7.45 6.24
CA LYS A 89 -3.30 6.43 6.62
C LYS A 89 -4.67 6.69 6.02
N LYS A 90 -5.12 7.95 6.02
CA LYS A 90 -6.39 8.34 5.38
C LYS A 90 -6.33 8.11 3.87
N LEU A 91 -5.22 8.46 3.23
CA LEU A 91 -5.01 8.20 1.80
C LEU A 91 -5.01 6.71 1.47
N ARG A 92 -4.42 5.86 2.32
CA ARG A 92 -4.53 4.39 2.19
C ARG A 92 -5.98 3.92 2.30
N THR A 93 -6.74 4.46 3.24
CA THR A 93 -8.16 4.14 3.41
C THR A 93 -8.96 4.50 2.16
N VAL A 94 -8.74 5.68 1.60
CA VAL A 94 -9.34 6.09 0.32
C VAL A 94 -8.96 5.11 -0.79
N GLN A 95 -7.68 4.74 -0.89
CA GLN A 95 -7.22 3.77 -1.90
C GLN A 95 -7.91 2.41 -1.75
N HIS A 96 -8.05 1.91 -0.52
CA HIS A 96 -8.74 0.65 -0.22
C HIS A 96 -10.22 0.71 -0.63
N LEU A 97 -10.93 1.79 -0.29
CA LEU A 97 -12.33 1.98 -0.65
C LEU A 97 -12.56 2.01 -2.17
N LEU A 98 -11.64 2.63 -2.92
CA LEU A 98 -11.75 2.75 -4.37
C LEU A 98 -11.30 1.48 -5.10
N ARG A 99 -10.20 0.84 -4.68
CA ARG A 99 -9.61 -0.29 -5.41
C ARG A 99 -10.13 -1.64 -4.94
N GLU A 100 -10.19 -1.86 -3.64
CA GLU A 100 -10.54 -3.18 -3.07
C GLU A 100 -12.05 -3.34 -2.92
N ARG A 101 -12.74 -2.29 -2.46
CA ARG A 101 -14.22 -2.29 -2.42
C ARG A 101 -14.89 -1.89 -3.74
N GLY A 102 -14.15 -1.29 -4.68
CA GLY A 102 -14.70 -0.84 -5.96
C GLY A 102 -15.74 0.28 -5.85
N LEU A 103 -15.70 1.09 -4.79
CA LEU A 103 -16.63 2.21 -4.64
C LEU A 103 -16.28 3.34 -5.61
N SER A 104 -17.30 4.08 -6.05
CA SER A 104 -17.09 5.37 -6.73
C SER A 104 -16.58 6.43 -5.76
N ILE A 105 -16.02 7.54 -6.27
CA ILE A 105 -15.61 8.70 -5.43
C ILE A 105 -16.73 9.12 -4.48
N ASP A 106 -17.96 9.27 -4.98
CA ASP A 106 -19.09 9.67 -4.15
C ASP A 106 -19.46 8.61 -3.10
N GLY A 107 -19.34 7.33 -3.44
CA GLY A 107 -19.53 6.23 -2.50
C GLY A 107 -18.50 6.26 -1.37
N ALA A 108 -17.23 6.42 -1.72
CA ALA A 108 -16.14 6.53 -0.76
C ALA A 108 -16.29 7.78 0.13
N LYS A 109 -16.69 8.92 -0.45
CA LYS A 109 -16.99 10.16 0.30
C LYS A 109 -18.10 9.94 1.33
N ARG A 110 -19.19 9.28 0.94
CA ARG A 110 -20.31 8.98 1.87
C ARG A 110 -19.84 8.09 3.02
N SER A 111 -19.05 7.06 2.72
CA SER A 111 -18.48 6.16 3.72
C SER A 111 -17.61 6.92 4.73
N LEU A 112 -16.71 7.78 4.23
CA LEU A 112 -15.81 8.57 5.06
C LEU A 112 -16.50 9.73 5.79
N LYS A 113 -17.66 10.20 5.33
CA LYS A 113 -18.43 11.26 6.01
C LYS A 113 -19.13 10.75 7.26
N HIS A 114 -19.62 9.51 7.23
CA HIS A 114 -20.39 8.96 8.34
C HIS A 114 -19.51 8.49 9.50
N ASN A 115 -18.38 7.84 9.21
CA ASN A 115 -17.46 7.40 10.26
C ASN A 115 -16.02 7.23 9.75
N PRO A 116 -15.27 8.34 9.60
CA PRO A 116 -13.93 8.30 9.04
C PRO A 116 -12.97 7.45 9.88
N ASP A 117 -13.02 7.58 11.22
CA ASP A 117 -12.10 6.89 12.11
C ASP A 117 -12.37 5.39 12.16
N ALA A 118 -13.63 4.96 12.02
CA ALA A 118 -13.95 3.53 11.97
C ALA A 118 -13.44 2.88 10.69
N GLU A 119 -13.57 3.55 9.53
CA GLU A 119 -13.03 3.02 8.26
C GLU A 119 -11.50 2.97 8.29
N VAL A 120 -10.84 4.02 8.82
CA VAL A 120 -9.38 3.99 9.01
C VAL A 120 -8.95 2.85 9.93
N ARG A 121 -9.62 2.68 11.09
CA ARG A 121 -9.32 1.57 12.01
C ARG A 121 -9.55 0.20 11.36
N ARG A 122 -10.62 0.07 10.56
CA ARG A 122 -10.93 -1.18 9.85
C ARG A 122 -9.81 -1.56 8.89
N VAL A 123 -9.35 -0.60 8.09
CA VAL A 123 -8.23 -0.82 7.16
C VAL A 123 -6.94 -1.11 7.93
N ASP A 124 -6.64 -0.38 9.02
CA ASP A 124 -5.48 -0.65 9.88
C ASP A 124 -5.53 -2.09 10.46
N VAL A 125 -6.70 -2.59 10.87
CA VAL A 125 -6.85 -3.97 11.36
C VAL A 125 -6.64 -4.98 10.24
N LEU A 126 -7.20 -4.75 9.05
CA LEU A 126 -7.00 -5.63 7.90
C LEU A 126 -5.53 -5.73 7.50
N GLU A 127 -4.81 -4.61 7.46
CA GLU A 127 -3.37 -4.58 7.13
C GLU A 127 -2.55 -5.38 8.15
N ARG A 128 -2.87 -5.24 9.45
CA ARG A 128 -2.22 -6.04 10.52
C ARG A 128 -2.52 -7.53 10.40
N LEU A 129 -3.77 -7.90 10.13
CA LEU A 129 -4.15 -9.30 9.95
C LEU A 129 -3.47 -9.92 8.74
N GLU A 130 -3.32 -9.17 7.64
CA GLU A 130 -2.58 -9.63 6.48
C GLU A 130 -1.09 -9.83 6.77
N LYS A 131 -0.49 -8.94 7.58
CA LYS A 131 0.90 -9.10 8.05
C LYS A 131 1.05 -10.38 8.87
N VAL A 132 0.20 -10.59 9.89
CA VAL A 132 0.21 -11.81 10.71
C VAL A 132 0.02 -13.05 9.84
N ARG A 133 -0.89 -13.02 8.86
CA ARG A 133 -1.09 -14.13 7.93
C ARG A 133 0.18 -14.45 7.13
N LYS A 134 0.89 -13.44 6.64
CA LYS A 134 2.15 -13.62 5.88
C LYS A 134 3.25 -14.20 6.74
N GLU A 135 3.41 -13.72 7.97
CA GLU A 135 4.37 -14.25 8.94
C GLU A 135 4.09 -15.72 9.25
N LEU A 136 2.84 -16.06 9.54
CA LEU A 136 2.43 -17.45 9.79
C LEU A 136 2.64 -18.35 8.58
N MET A 137 2.38 -17.86 7.37
CA MET A 137 2.66 -18.62 6.15
C MET A 137 4.16 -18.85 5.95
N ALA A 138 5.00 -17.86 6.20
CA ALA A 138 6.45 -18.01 6.12
C ALA A 138 6.95 -19.06 7.12
N ILE A 139 6.47 -19.01 8.37
CA ILE A 139 6.80 -20.02 9.39
C ILE A 139 6.37 -21.41 8.93
N ARG A 140 5.13 -21.56 8.45
CA ARG A 140 4.65 -22.85 7.93
C ARG A 140 5.56 -23.40 6.83
N THR A 141 5.90 -22.58 5.84
CA THR A 141 6.78 -22.99 4.74
C THR A 141 8.16 -23.42 5.25
N THR A 142 8.74 -22.69 6.22
CA THR A 142 10.03 -23.08 6.79
C THR A 142 9.99 -24.42 7.52
N LEU A 143 8.89 -24.73 8.21
CA LEU A 143 8.72 -26.02 8.88
C LEU A 143 8.57 -27.17 7.87
N GLU A 144 7.78 -26.96 6.81
CA GLU A 144 7.63 -27.92 5.72
C GLU A 144 8.99 -28.24 5.06
N MET A 145 9.89 -27.26 4.92
CA MET A 145 11.24 -27.47 4.40
C MET A 145 12.10 -28.34 5.33
N ILE A 146 12.06 -28.08 6.64
CA ILE A 146 12.83 -28.84 7.65
C ILE A 146 12.36 -30.30 7.72
N GLU A 147 11.05 -30.54 7.69
CA GLU A 147 10.49 -31.90 7.71
C GLU A 147 10.92 -32.72 6.48
N ASN A 148 10.98 -32.09 5.30
CA ASN A 148 11.42 -32.77 4.08
C ASN A 148 12.92 -33.12 4.10
N GLU A 149 13.76 -32.27 4.68
CA GLU A 149 15.19 -32.56 4.85
C GLU A 149 15.41 -33.72 5.84
N ALA A 150 14.67 -33.77 6.95
CA ALA A 150 14.78 -34.82 7.95
C ALA A 150 14.38 -36.21 7.40
N ASN A 151 13.39 -36.26 6.51
CA ASN A 151 12.90 -37.51 5.91
C ASN A 151 13.76 -38.00 4.72
N GLY A 152 14.61 -37.14 4.14
CA GLY A 152 15.44 -37.46 2.96
C GLY A 152 16.77 -38.16 3.25
N HIS A 153 17.12 -38.42 4.51
CA HIS A 153 18.41 -39.04 4.89
C HIS A 153 18.31 -40.54 5.29
N GLY A 154 17.19 -41.21 5.00
CA GLY A 154 16.93 -42.60 5.39
C GLY A 154 17.20 -43.70 4.37
N GLU A 155 17.68 -43.42 3.16
CA GLU A 155 17.88 -44.44 2.11
C GLU A 155 19.29 -44.37 1.49
N GLN A 156 20.29 -44.90 2.18
CA GLN A 156 21.48 -45.51 1.56
C GLN A 156 21.85 -46.75 2.35
N GLY A 157 21.30 -47.89 1.92
CA GLY A 157 21.72 -49.23 2.32
C GLY A 157 22.67 -49.84 1.31
#